data_AF-A0A1T4PMW3-F1
#
_entry.id   AF-A0A1T4PMW3-F1
#
_cell.length_a   1.000
_cell.length_b   1.000
_cell.length_c   1.000
_cell.angle_alpha   90.00
_cell.angle_beta   90.00
_cell.angle_gamma   90.00
#
_symmetry.space_group_name_H-M   'P 1'
#
loop_
_entity.id
_entity.type
_entity.pdbx_description
1 polymer ?
#
loop_
_entity_poly.entity_id
_entity_poly.type
_entity_poly.pdbx_seq_one_letter_code
_entity_poly.pdbx_strand_id
1 'polypeptide(L)'
;MDEYFELLRELRELDVIRSYNVLGDIGEYLCTVVFENLKLVDEITNQDFDATDGQSKIQIKFSNSSDGKNIDLGKPGKYDELIVVLGANSVHRHTEDKDGEYVFYRYTSAQVQSHFGVNSGYKLSKTKHFKRADAIYPSLINA
;
A
#
# COMPACT_ATOMS: atom_id res chain seq x y z
N MET A 1 17.17 -0.55 23.41
CA MET A 1 16.31 0.63 23.13
C MET A 1 17.04 1.55 22.17
N ASP A 2 18.34 1.76 22.40
CA ASP A 2 19.22 2.56 21.54
C ASP A 2 19.26 2.06 20.09
N GLU A 3 19.38 0.76 19.85
CA GLU A 3 19.43 0.17 18.48
C GLU A 3 18.21 0.52 17.61
N TYR A 4 17.02 0.60 18.19
CA TYR A 4 15.80 0.96 17.44
C TYR A 4 15.83 2.43 17.00
N PHE A 5 16.24 3.33 17.90
CA PHE A 5 16.31 4.75 17.59
C PHE A 5 17.45 5.06 16.62
N GLU A 6 18.57 4.35 16.74
CA GLU A 6 19.67 4.42 15.79
C GLU A 6 19.24 3.97 14.40
N LEU A 7 18.57 2.82 14.29
CA LEU A 7 18.02 2.36 13.01
C LEU A 7 17.03 3.36 12.41
N LEU A 8 16.11 3.92 13.22
CA LEU A 8 15.19 4.93 12.74
C LEU A 8 15.90 6.20 12.27
N ARG A 9 17.00 6.58 12.91
CA ARG A 9 17.82 7.71 12.50
C ARG A 9 18.47 7.44 11.15
N GLU A 10 19.10 6.29 10.97
CA GLU A 10 19.71 5.88 9.71
C GLU A 10 18.68 5.85 8.58
N LEU A 11 17.49 5.28 8.82
CA LEU A 11 16.43 5.24 7.82
C LEU A 11 15.86 6.62 7.46
N ARG A 12 15.87 7.58 8.41
CA ARG A 12 15.52 8.98 8.13
C ARG A 12 16.58 9.67 7.29
N GLU A 13 17.86 9.41 7.55
CA GLU A 13 18.98 9.95 6.76
C GLU A 13 18.95 9.44 5.31
N LEU A 14 18.44 8.24 5.09
CA LEU A 14 18.21 7.64 3.77
C LEU A 14 16.88 8.04 3.12
N ASP A 15 16.10 8.92 3.75
CA ASP A 15 14.76 9.35 3.30
C ASP A 15 13.74 8.20 3.15
N VAL A 16 13.99 7.06 3.81
CA VAL A 16 13.07 5.91 3.87
C VAL A 16 11.93 6.19 4.85
N ILE A 17 12.25 6.80 5.99
CA ILE A 17 11.27 7.24 7.00
C ILE A 17 11.23 8.78 6.98
N ARG A 18 10.07 9.32 6.67
CA ARG A 18 9.85 10.76 6.47
C ARG A 18 8.91 11.34 7.53
N SER A 19 8.19 10.49 8.25
CA SER A 19 7.09 10.84 9.13
C SER A 19 7.15 10.12 10.48
N TYR A 20 6.07 10.23 11.26
CA TYR A 20 5.85 9.40 12.45
C TYR A 20 5.21 8.05 12.11
N ASN A 21 4.63 7.90 10.92
CA ASN A 21 4.00 6.69 10.44
C ASN A 21 5.01 5.78 9.73
N VAL A 22 5.93 5.20 10.50
CA VAL A 22 7.06 4.40 10.02
C VAL A 22 6.65 3.31 9.01
N LEU A 23 5.54 2.61 9.28
CA LEU A 23 5.07 1.54 8.38
C LEU A 23 4.48 2.07 7.06
N GLY A 24 3.88 3.27 7.10
CA GLY A 24 3.41 3.95 5.89
C GLY A 24 4.59 4.29 5.00
N ASP A 25 5.60 4.97 5.56
CA ASP A 25 6.79 5.41 4.84
C ASP A 25 7.56 4.24 4.23
N ILE A 26 7.69 3.11 4.94
CA ILE A 26 8.30 1.88 4.38
C ILE A 26 7.53 1.40 3.14
N GLY A 27 6.20 1.38 3.20
CA GLY A 27 5.37 1.00 2.05
C GLY A 27 5.54 1.93 0.86
N GLU A 28 5.60 3.23 1.13
CA GLU A 28 5.83 4.26 0.13
C GLU A 28 7.21 4.13 -0.52
N TYR A 29 8.27 3.98 0.28
CA TYR A 29 9.63 3.76 -0.20
C TYR A 29 9.73 2.47 -1.04
N LEU A 30 9.14 1.36 -0.61
CA LEU A 30 9.14 0.14 -1.41
C LEU A 30 8.49 0.34 -2.79
N CYS A 31 7.45 1.18 -2.87
CA CYS A 31 6.84 1.51 -4.16
C CYS A 31 7.77 2.33 -5.06
N THR A 32 8.59 3.24 -4.53
CA THR A 32 9.54 4.00 -5.37
C THR A 32 10.66 3.11 -5.91
N VAL A 33 11.07 2.10 -5.16
CA VAL A 33 12.07 1.12 -5.60
C VAL A 33 11.50 0.22 -6.72
N VAL A 34 10.24 -0.19 -6.61
CA VAL A 34 9.61 -1.14 -7.55
C VAL A 34 9.04 -0.46 -8.79
N PHE A 35 8.53 0.77 -8.68
CA PHE A 35 7.88 1.49 -9.77
C PHE A 35 8.73 2.70 -10.18
N GLU A 36 9.49 2.57 -11.26
CA GLU A 36 10.50 3.54 -11.71
C GLU A 36 10.03 4.99 -11.82
N ASN A 37 8.76 5.21 -12.17
CA ASN A 37 8.21 6.57 -12.39
C ASN A 37 7.49 7.15 -11.17
N LEU A 38 7.35 6.38 -10.09
CA LEU A 38 6.57 6.77 -8.93
C LEU A 38 7.38 7.71 -8.04
N LYS A 39 6.85 8.92 -7.84
CA LYS A 39 7.45 9.96 -7.00
C LYS A 39 6.56 10.23 -5.81
N LEU A 40 7.11 10.14 -4.61
CA LEU A 40 6.38 10.47 -3.40
C LEU A 40 6.09 11.97 -3.35
N VAL A 41 4.92 12.29 -2.85
CA VAL A 41 4.51 13.66 -2.56
C VAL A 41 5.04 14.05 -1.19
N ASP A 42 5.40 15.33 -1.02
CA ASP A 42 5.80 15.87 0.29
C ASP A 42 4.60 15.95 1.22
N GLU A 43 4.75 15.44 2.45
CA GLU A 43 3.69 15.41 3.47
C GLU A 43 3.14 16.81 3.80
N ILE A 44 3.98 17.85 3.67
CA ILE A 44 3.61 19.25 3.93
C ILE A 44 2.50 19.73 2.97
N THR A 45 2.33 19.07 1.83
CA THR A 45 1.39 19.52 0.80
C THR A 45 -0.08 19.18 1.09
N ASN A 46 -0.42 18.52 2.21
CA ASN A 46 -1.81 18.16 2.58
C ASN A 46 -2.56 17.45 1.43
N GLN A 47 -1.85 16.64 0.64
CA GLN A 47 -2.45 15.94 -0.49
C GLN A 47 -3.12 14.66 0.00
N ASP A 48 -4.31 14.39 -0.52
CA ASP A 48 -5.11 13.20 -0.16
C ASP A 48 -4.59 11.90 -0.83
N PHE A 49 -3.32 11.88 -1.25
CA PHE A 49 -2.64 10.77 -1.93
C PHE A 49 -1.12 10.85 -1.68
N ASP A 50 -0.41 9.74 -1.84
CA ASP A 50 0.96 9.60 -1.33
C ASP A 50 2.02 9.77 -2.44
N ALA A 51 1.66 9.51 -3.69
CA ALA A 51 2.60 9.53 -4.81
C ALA A 51 1.94 9.88 -6.14
N THR A 52 2.76 10.19 -7.16
CA THR A 52 2.32 10.33 -8.55
C THR A 52 3.34 9.72 -9.51
N ASP A 53 2.87 9.17 -10.62
CA ASP A 53 3.72 8.76 -11.75
C ASP A 53 3.77 9.83 -12.87
N GLY A 54 3.30 11.05 -12.56
CA GLY A 54 3.18 12.16 -13.50
C GLY A 54 1.86 12.21 -14.25
N GLN A 55 1.06 11.14 -14.21
CA GLN A 55 -0.26 11.07 -14.84
C GLN A 55 -1.37 10.81 -13.81
N SER A 56 -1.12 9.88 -12.90
CA SER A 56 -2.08 9.43 -11.90
C SER A 56 -1.70 9.92 -10.51
N LYS A 57 -2.70 10.20 -9.69
CA LYS A 57 -2.58 10.33 -8.22
C LYS A 57 -2.67 8.94 -7.60
N ILE A 58 -1.70 8.59 -6.77
CA ILE A 58 -1.53 7.24 -6.26
C ILE A 58 -1.60 7.27 -4.73
N GLN A 59 -2.52 6.49 -4.16
CA GLN A 59 -2.53 6.14 -2.75
C GLN A 59 -1.78 4.83 -2.54
N ILE A 60 -1.02 4.74 -1.46
CA ILE A 60 -0.27 3.57 -1.04
C ILE A 60 -0.81 3.10 0.33
N LYS A 61 -0.93 1.79 0.50
CA LYS A 61 -1.27 1.16 1.78
C LYS A 61 -0.36 -0.02 2.04
N PHE A 62 0.25 -0.05 3.22
CA PHE A 62 1.11 -1.15 3.65
C PHE A 62 0.46 -2.00 4.74
N SER A 63 0.68 -3.31 4.68
CA SER A 63 0.35 -4.21 5.78
C SER A 63 1.32 -5.37 5.87
N ASN A 64 1.82 -5.65 7.08
CA ASN A 64 2.58 -6.85 7.42
C ASN A 64 2.00 -7.57 8.66
N SER A 65 0.73 -7.31 8.97
CA SER A 65 0.08 -7.83 10.19
C SER A 65 -0.53 -9.21 9.94
N SER A 66 -0.25 -10.13 10.85
CA SER A 66 -0.75 -11.52 10.83
C SER A 66 -2.17 -11.66 11.39
N ASP A 67 -2.70 -10.62 12.03
CA ASP A 67 -4.00 -10.61 12.71
C ASP A 67 -4.95 -9.49 12.24
N GLY A 68 -4.49 -8.67 11.28
CA GLY A 68 -5.22 -7.54 10.73
C GLY A 68 -6.58 -7.96 10.17
N LYS A 69 -7.64 -7.24 10.57
CA LYS A 69 -8.99 -7.54 10.09
C LYS A 69 -9.22 -6.98 8.68
N ASN A 70 -8.83 -5.72 8.48
CA ASN A 70 -8.98 -5.01 7.23
C ASN A 70 -7.88 -3.95 7.07
N ILE A 71 -7.57 -3.60 5.82
CA ILE A 71 -6.79 -2.43 5.43
C ILE A 71 -7.78 -1.33 5.00
N ASP A 72 -7.65 -0.13 5.56
CA ASP A 72 -8.39 1.05 5.11
C ASP A 72 -7.79 1.57 3.80
N LEU A 73 -8.61 1.68 2.76
CA LEU A 73 -8.17 2.06 1.43
C LEU A 73 -8.28 3.57 1.18
N GLY A 74 -8.64 4.36 2.19
CA GLY A 74 -8.85 5.79 2.07
C GLY A 74 -10.10 6.15 1.26
N LYS A 75 -10.04 7.28 0.56
CA LYS A 75 -11.16 7.83 -0.21
C LYS A 75 -10.84 7.77 -1.70
N PRO A 76 -11.42 6.84 -2.47
CA PRO A 76 -11.15 6.71 -3.91
C PRO A 76 -11.46 7.97 -4.73
N GLY A 77 -12.30 8.89 -4.24
CA GLY A 77 -12.51 10.19 -4.89
C GLY A 77 -11.29 11.14 -4.83
N LYS A 78 -10.19 10.71 -4.22
CA LYS A 78 -9.00 11.54 -3.98
C LYS A 78 -7.73 11.07 -4.70
N TYR A 79 -7.72 9.84 -5.18
CA TYR A 79 -6.64 9.24 -5.94
C TYR A 79 -7.21 8.57 -7.18
N ASP A 80 -6.41 8.45 -8.22
CA ASP A 80 -6.76 7.73 -9.45
C ASP A 80 -6.46 6.24 -9.29
N GLU A 81 -5.42 5.92 -8.54
CA GLU A 81 -4.94 4.57 -8.33
C GLU A 81 -4.56 4.29 -6.87
N LEU A 82 -4.63 3.02 -6.49
CA LEU A 82 -4.27 2.49 -5.19
C LEU A 82 -3.24 1.38 -5.38
N ILE A 83 -2.13 1.46 -4.64
CA ILE A 83 -1.18 0.37 -4.47
C ILE A 83 -1.31 -0.17 -3.04
N VAL A 84 -1.48 -1.48 -2.92
CA VAL A 84 -1.44 -2.18 -1.64
C VAL A 84 -0.19 -3.06 -1.60
N VAL A 85 0.66 -2.81 -0.61
CA VAL A 85 1.90 -3.55 -0.37
C VAL A 85 1.69 -4.48 0.82
N LEU A 86 1.88 -5.78 0.60
CA LEU A 86 1.73 -6.80 1.62
C LEU A 86 3.07 -7.45 1.94
N GLY A 87 3.56 -7.26 3.16
CA GLY A 87 4.74 -7.98 3.67
C GLY A 87 4.45 -9.46 3.93
N ALA A 88 5.50 -10.26 4.09
CA ALA A 88 5.45 -11.72 4.23
C ALA A 88 4.48 -12.23 5.32
N ASN A 89 4.29 -11.47 6.39
CA ASN A 89 3.43 -11.87 7.50
C ASN A 89 1.98 -11.39 7.37
N SER A 90 1.64 -10.71 6.27
CA SER A 90 0.31 -10.14 6.11
C SER A 90 -0.75 -11.22 5.90
N VAL A 91 -1.77 -11.23 6.77
CA VAL A 91 -2.94 -12.11 6.65
C VAL A 91 -3.83 -11.76 5.45
N HIS A 92 -3.52 -10.65 4.76
CA HIS A 92 -4.20 -10.21 3.55
C HIS A 92 -3.54 -10.74 2.28
N ARG A 93 -2.49 -11.56 2.37
CA ARG A 93 -1.92 -12.29 1.24
C ARG A 93 -2.80 -13.43 0.78
N HIS A 94 -2.90 -13.60 -0.53
CA HIS A 94 -3.58 -14.73 -1.13
C HIS A 94 -2.74 -15.99 -0.97
N THR A 95 -3.40 -17.16 -0.91
CA THR A 95 -2.68 -18.44 -0.81
C THR A 95 -1.87 -18.78 -2.06
N GLU A 96 -2.20 -18.15 -3.19
CA GLU A 96 -1.46 -18.31 -4.46
C GLU A 96 -0.40 -17.22 -4.67
N ASP A 97 -0.28 -16.27 -3.74
CA ASP A 97 0.81 -15.29 -3.81
C ASP A 97 2.15 -16.03 -3.72
N LYS A 98 3.08 -15.69 -4.61
CA LYS A 98 4.42 -16.29 -4.61
C LYS A 98 5.11 -16.05 -3.27
N ASP A 99 5.90 -17.03 -2.84
CA ASP A 99 6.83 -16.85 -1.73
C ASP A 99 7.82 -15.74 -2.07
N GLY A 100 7.73 -14.64 -1.34
CA GLY A 100 8.52 -13.42 -1.53
C GLY A 100 8.27 -12.44 -0.39
N GLU A 101 9.23 -11.55 -0.14
CA GLU A 101 9.17 -10.62 1.01
C GLU A 101 7.98 -9.65 0.93
N TYR A 102 7.62 -9.24 -0.29
CA TYR A 102 6.53 -8.31 -0.55
C TYR A 102 5.69 -8.72 -1.76
N VAL A 103 4.39 -8.42 -1.70
CA VAL A 103 3.44 -8.54 -2.82
C VAL A 103 2.81 -7.19 -3.05
N PHE A 104 2.68 -6.78 -4.31
CA PHE A 104 2.14 -5.50 -4.72
C PHE A 104 0.87 -5.70 -5.53
N TYR A 105 -0.23 -5.14 -5.05
CA TYR A 105 -1.48 -5.06 -5.78
C TYR A 105 -1.74 -3.64 -6.24
N ARG A 106 -2.19 -3.47 -7.49
CA ARG A 106 -2.52 -2.17 -8.06
C ARG A 106 -3.98 -2.16 -8.54
N TYR A 107 -4.74 -1.16 -8.11
CA TYR A 107 -6.15 -0.99 -8.45
C TYR A 107 -6.41 0.44 -8.92
N THR A 108 -7.29 0.58 -9.90
CA THR A 108 -7.90 1.89 -10.21
C THR A 108 -8.89 2.28 -9.12
N SER A 109 -9.11 3.58 -8.94
CA SER A 109 -10.14 4.11 -8.04
C SER A 109 -11.53 3.52 -8.33
N ALA A 110 -11.87 3.31 -9.60
CA ALA A 110 -13.11 2.66 -10.01
C ALA A 110 -13.22 1.22 -9.47
N GLN A 111 -12.15 0.42 -9.55
CA GLN A 111 -12.10 -0.92 -8.95
C GLN A 111 -12.21 -0.88 -7.43
N VAL A 112 -11.59 0.12 -6.78
CA VAL A 112 -11.74 0.29 -5.32
C VAL A 112 -13.20 0.53 -4.97
N GLN A 113 -13.87 1.42 -5.70
CA GLN A 113 -15.27 1.76 -5.47
C GLN A 113 -16.22 0.58 -5.68
N SER A 114 -16.03 -0.19 -6.76
CA SER A 114 -16.92 -1.30 -7.12
C SER A 114 -16.72 -2.54 -6.22
N HIS A 115 -15.49 -2.85 -5.80
CA HIS A 115 -15.18 -4.14 -5.17
C HIS A 115 -15.00 -4.07 -3.66
N PHE A 116 -14.62 -2.91 -3.11
CA PHE A 116 -14.17 -2.78 -1.72
C PHE A 116 -15.07 -1.90 -0.84
N GLY A 117 -16.20 -1.44 -1.37
CA GLY A 117 -17.19 -0.66 -0.62
C GLY A 117 -17.80 -1.43 0.55
N VAL A 118 -17.84 -0.78 1.71
CA VAL A 118 -18.53 -1.20 2.93
C VAL A 118 -19.23 -0.01 3.58
N ASN A 119 -20.13 -0.25 4.55
CA ASN A 119 -20.87 0.83 5.22
C ASN A 119 -19.98 1.90 5.88
N SER A 120 -18.72 1.57 6.20
CA SER A 120 -17.75 2.47 6.85
C SER A 120 -16.65 2.97 5.91
N GLY A 121 -16.87 2.95 4.59
CA GLY A 121 -15.90 3.42 3.59
C GLY A 121 -15.41 2.29 2.67
N TYR A 122 -14.11 2.26 2.39
CA TYR A 122 -13.51 1.28 1.47
C TYR A 122 -12.44 0.47 2.17
N LYS A 123 -12.59 -0.85 2.17
CA LYS A 123 -11.74 -1.75 2.98
C LYS A 123 -11.36 -3.01 2.22
N LEU A 124 -10.07 -3.35 2.28
CA LEU A 124 -9.58 -4.67 1.87
C LEU A 124 -9.64 -5.58 3.09
N SER A 125 -10.50 -6.60 3.02
CA SER A 125 -10.76 -7.52 4.13
C SER A 125 -10.22 -8.90 3.82
N LYS A 126 -9.52 -9.55 4.76
CA LYS A 126 -8.98 -10.91 4.56
C LYS A 126 -10.03 -11.93 4.10
N THR A 127 -11.31 -11.80 4.49
CA THR A 127 -12.34 -12.80 4.17
C THR A 127 -13.12 -12.49 2.90
N LYS A 128 -13.29 -11.20 2.56
CA LYS A 128 -14.05 -10.77 1.38
C LYS A 128 -13.17 -10.52 0.17
N HIS A 129 -11.92 -10.14 0.40
CA HIS A 129 -10.95 -9.86 -0.66
C HIS A 129 -10.76 -11.10 -1.52
N PHE A 130 -10.38 -12.24 -0.92
CA PHE A 130 -10.15 -13.47 -1.68
C PHE A 130 -11.41 -14.05 -2.33
N LYS A 131 -12.58 -13.95 -1.67
CA LYS A 131 -13.86 -14.39 -2.28
C LYS A 131 -14.29 -13.58 -3.51
N ARG A 132 -13.75 -12.38 -3.71
CA ARG A 132 -14.06 -11.50 -4.87
C ARG A 132 -12.88 -11.38 -5.84
N ALA A 133 -11.65 -11.59 -5.38
CA ALA A 133 -10.43 -11.44 -6.15
C ALA A 133 -10.25 -12.56 -7.20
N ASP A 134 -10.78 -13.77 -6.96
CA ASP A 134 -10.73 -14.89 -7.91
C ASP A 134 -11.28 -14.57 -9.32
N ALA A 135 -12.09 -13.51 -9.47
CA ALA A 135 -12.61 -13.08 -10.77
C ALA A 135 -11.84 -11.89 -11.40
N ILE A 136 -10.92 -11.25 -10.67
CA ILE A 136 -10.38 -9.92 -11.02
C ILE A 136 -8.93 -9.77 -10.55
N TYR A 137 -8.08 -10.78 -10.66
CA TYR A 137 -6.65 -10.54 -10.50
C TYR A 137 -6.14 -9.91 -11.81
N PRO A 138 -5.84 -8.59 -11.87
CA PRO A 138 -4.94 -8.14 -12.92
C PRO A 138 -3.62 -8.86 -12.68
N SER A 139 -3.03 -9.37 -13.75
CA SER A 139 -1.73 -10.03 -13.76
C SER A 139 -0.77 -9.40 -12.75
N LEU A 140 -0.20 -10.22 -11.86
CA LEU A 140 1.02 -9.92 -11.11
C LEU A 140 1.93 -9.08 -12.02
N ILE A 141 2.11 -7.81 -11.69
CA ILE A 141 3.14 -7.01 -12.33
C ILE A 141 4.44 -7.62 -11.81
N ASN A 142 5.08 -8.45 -12.64
CA ASN A 142 6.48 -8.75 -12.44
C ASN A 142 7.20 -7.41 -12.64
N ALA A 143 7.61 -6.79 -11.54
CA ALA A 143 8.78 -5.93 -11.56
C ALA A 143 10.01 -6.83 -11.70
#